data_AF-A0A7W1CUV9-F1
#
_entry.id   AF-A0A7W1CUV9-F1
#
_cell.length_a   1.000
_cell.length_b   1.000
_cell.length_c   1.000
_cell.angle_alpha   90.00
_cell.angle_beta   90.00
_cell.angle_gamma   90.00
#
_symmetry.space_group_name_H-M   'P 1'
#
loop_
_entity.id
_entity.type
_entity.pdbx_description
1 polymer ?
#
loop_
_entity_poly.entity_id
_entity_poly.type
_entity_poly.pdbx_seq_one_letter_code
_entity_poly.pdbx_strand_id
1 'polypeptide(L)'
;MACDQFQVIADYLNIDKNDRDRLMYPKRAMAVTLPVHMDDGSTQTFQGYRVQHHLTLGPTKGGTRFAPNLSMGETAALAMWMSWKCAL
;
A
#
# COMPACT_ATOMS: atom_id res chain seq x y z
N MET A 1 -1.38 -11.71 -6.54
CA MET A 1 0.11 -11.71 -6.66
C MET A 1 0.82 -11.47 -5.33
N ALA A 2 0.73 -10.28 -4.70
CA ALA A 2 1.43 -10.04 -3.41
C ALA A 2 0.88 -10.89 -2.25
N CYS A 3 -0.45 -11.01 -2.14
CA CYS A 3 -1.07 -11.90 -1.13
C CYS A 3 -0.71 -13.37 -1.35
N ASP A 4 -0.61 -13.81 -2.61
CA ASP A 4 -0.22 -15.20 -2.93
C ASP A 4 1.23 -15.48 -2.48
N GLN A 5 2.14 -14.53 -2.72
CA GLN A 5 3.52 -14.60 -2.20
C GLN A 5 3.52 -14.68 -0.67
N PHE A 6 2.72 -13.86 0.00
CA PHE A 6 2.60 -13.89 1.45
C PHE A 6 2.12 -15.25 1.96
N GLN A 7 1.08 -15.84 1.34
CA GLN A 7 0.54 -17.14 1.77
C GLN A 7 1.60 -18.25 1.71
N VAL A 8 2.33 -18.34 0.60
CA VAL A 8 3.41 -19.32 0.42
C VAL A 8 4.48 -19.19 1.50
N ILE A 9 4.90 -17.96 1.81
CA ILE A 9 5.93 -17.72 2.84
C ILE A 9 5.38 -17.92 4.25
N ALA A 10 4.12 -17.54 4.51
CA ALA A 10 3.49 -17.75 5.80
C ALA A 10 3.35 -19.24 6.14
N ASP A 11 3.10 -20.09 5.13
CA ASP A 11 3.14 -21.55 5.28
C ASP A 11 4.57 -22.04 5.55
N TYR A 12 5.55 -21.58 4.78
CA TYR A 12 6.96 -21.96 4.98
C TYR A 12 7.50 -21.59 6.36
N LEU A 13 7.10 -20.43 6.89
CA LEU A 13 7.50 -19.93 8.21
C LEU A 13 6.62 -20.45 9.36
N ASN A 14 5.59 -21.26 9.07
CA ASN A 14 4.61 -21.74 10.05
C ASN A 14 3.96 -20.59 10.86
N ILE A 15 3.65 -19.47 10.22
CA ILE A 15 2.91 -18.37 10.86
C ILE A 15 1.49 -18.86 11.17
N ASP A 16 1.08 -18.68 12.43
CA ASP A 16 -0.26 -19.05 12.91
C ASP A 16 -1.33 -18.38 12.03
N LYS A 17 -2.35 -19.14 11.65
CA LYS A 17 -3.44 -18.67 10.79
C LYS A 17 -4.16 -17.44 11.38
N ASN A 18 -4.24 -17.34 12.71
CA ASN A 18 -4.85 -16.22 13.41
C ASN A 18 -4.08 -14.90 13.23
N ASP A 19 -2.77 -14.98 12.97
CA ASP A 19 -1.91 -13.80 12.79
C ASP A 19 -1.77 -13.38 11.33
N ARG A 20 -2.15 -14.24 10.38
CA ARG A 20 -1.94 -14.00 8.94
C ARG A 20 -2.70 -12.80 8.42
N ASP A 21 -3.96 -12.64 8.82
CA ASP A 21 -4.79 -11.52 8.36
C ASP A 21 -4.18 -10.16 8.75
N ARG A 22 -3.60 -10.08 9.95
CA ARG A 22 -2.91 -8.87 10.42
C ARG A 22 -1.71 -8.51 9.55
N LEU A 23 -1.01 -9.51 9.01
CA LEU A 23 0.17 -9.33 8.17
C LEU A 23 -0.17 -9.19 6.68
N MET A 24 -1.39 -9.56 6.29
CA MET A 24 -1.88 -9.49 4.90
C MET A 24 -2.64 -8.19 4.62
N TYR A 25 -3.47 -7.72 5.55
CA TYR A 25 -4.28 -6.53 5.34
C TYR A 25 -3.54 -5.26 5.82
N PRO A 26 -3.57 -4.16 5.04
CA PRO A 26 -2.94 -2.93 5.47
C PRO A 26 -3.68 -2.33 6.66
N LYS A 27 -2.92 -1.76 7.60
CA LYS A 27 -3.49 -1.06 8.77
C LYS A 27 -4.36 0.14 8.38
N ARG A 28 -4.02 0.84 7.29
CA ARG A 28 -4.80 1.98 6.77
C ARG A 28 -4.64 2.10 5.26
N ALA A 29 -5.74 2.34 4.56
CA ALA A 29 -5.77 2.70 3.15
C ALA A 29 -6.65 3.95 2.97
N MET A 30 -6.13 4.96 2.29
CA MET A 30 -6.82 6.24 2.07
C MET A 30 -6.92 6.52 0.58
N ALA A 31 -8.12 6.90 0.15
CA ALA A 31 -8.38 7.46 -1.17
C ALA A 31 -8.75 8.93 -1.00
N VAL A 32 -8.19 9.78 -1.85
CA VAL A 32 -8.42 11.23 -1.82
C VAL A 32 -8.71 11.74 -3.22
N THR A 33 -9.51 12.80 -3.28
CA THR A 33 -9.75 13.58 -4.50
C THR A 33 -9.00 14.90 -4.37
N LEU A 34 -8.21 15.23 -5.38
CA LEU A 34 -7.26 16.35 -5.39
C LEU A 34 -7.64 17.32 -6.52
N PRO A 35 -8.45 18.36 -6.26
CA PRO A 35 -8.66 19.43 -7.23
C PRO A 35 -7.40 20.29 -7.33
N VAL A 36 -6.92 20.50 -8.55
CA VAL A 36 -5.72 21.28 -8.86
C VAL A 36 -6.10 22.39 -9.83
N HIS A 37 -5.71 23.62 -9.49
CA HIS A 37 -5.82 24.76 -10.40
C HIS A 37 -4.70 24.66 -11.45
N MET A 38 -5.08 24.63 -12.71
CA MET A 38 -4.18 24.47 -13.84
C MET A 38 -3.70 25.83 -14.35
N ASP A 39 -2.61 25.85 -15.11
CA ASP A 39 -2.01 27.09 -15.64
C ASP A 39 -2.94 27.85 -16.61
N ASP A 40 -3.91 27.17 -17.24
CA ASP A 40 -4.92 27.77 -18.13
C ASP A 40 -6.13 28.37 -17.39
N GLY A 41 -6.12 28.33 -16.06
CA GLY A 41 -7.21 28.81 -15.21
C GLY A 41 -8.32 27.79 -14.96
N SER A 42 -8.28 26.61 -15.58
CA SER A 42 -9.21 25.51 -15.31
C SER A 42 -8.91 24.80 -13.98
N THR A 43 -9.86 24.00 -13.49
CA THR A 43 -9.63 23.10 -12.35
C THR A 43 -9.74 21.66 -12.81
N GLN A 44 -8.66 20.89 -12.65
CA GLN A 44 -8.64 19.47 -12.94
C GLN A 44 -8.63 18.66 -11.64
N THR A 45 -9.43 17.60 -11.60
CA THR A 45 -9.52 16.73 -10.42
C THR A 45 -8.70 15.46 -10.63
N PHE A 46 -7.85 15.13 -9.67
CA PHE A 46 -7.04 13.91 -9.66
C PHE A 46 -7.44 12.99 -8.52
N GLN A 47 -7.18 11.69 -8.67
CA GLN A 47 -7.34 10.72 -7.59
C GLN A 47 -5.97 10.39 -6.99
N GLY A 48 -5.91 10.29 -5.66
CA GLY A 48 -4.71 9.91 -4.93
C GLY A 48 -4.97 8.76 -3.96
N TYR A 49 -3.95 7.94 -3.74
CA TYR A 49 -3.99 6.82 -2.81
C TYR A 49 -2.81 6.83 -1.86
N ARG A 50 -3.04 6.54 -0.58
CA ARG A 50 -1.98 6.27 0.40
C ARG A 50 -2.32 5.05 1.24
N VAL A 51 -1.44 4.05 1.21
CA VAL A 51 -1.57 2.83 2.00
C VAL A 51 -0.44 2.75 3.02
N GLN A 52 -0.80 2.53 4.29
CA GLN A 52 0.09 2.27 5.40
C GLN A 52 -0.12 0.82 5.83
N HIS A 53 0.76 -0.07 5.38
CA HIS A 53 0.57 -1.51 5.55
C HIS A 53 0.81 -1.95 7.00
N HIS A 54 2.01 -1.73 7.55
CA HIS A 54 2.35 -2.15 8.90
C HIS A 54 3.14 -1.06 9.65
N LEU A 55 2.81 -0.85 10.93
CA LEU A 55 3.36 0.24 11.77
C LEU A 55 4.10 -0.27 13.02
N THR A 56 4.15 -1.58 13.25
CA THR A 56 4.72 -2.14 14.50
C THR A 56 6.22 -1.93 14.61
N LEU A 57 6.94 -1.93 13.49
CA LEU A 57 8.40 -1.70 13.47
C LEU A 57 8.76 -0.20 13.44
N GLY A 58 7.76 0.69 13.50
CA GLY A 58 7.95 2.14 13.45
C GLY A 58 7.17 2.82 12.31
N PRO A 59 7.51 4.08 12.00
CA PRO A 59 6.84 4.85 10.94
C PRO A 59 6.93 4.17 9.57
N THR A 60 5.84 4.17 8.80
CA THR A 60 5.82 3.57 7.46
C THR A 60 6.77 4.29 6.50
N LYS A 61 7.57 3.54 5.74
CA LYS A 61 8.39 4.06 4.64
C LYS A 61 7.89 3.56 3.29
N GLY A 62 7.74 4.46 2.33
CA GLY A 62 7.33 4.14 0.96
C GLY A 62 7.27 5.40 0.09
N GLY A 63 7.54 5.25 -1.21
CA GLY A 63 7.57 6.35 -2.17
C GLY A 63 6.18 6.89 -2.55
N THR A 64 6.19 7.85 -3.48
CA THR A 64 5.01 8.41 -4.14
C THR A 64 5.15 8.17 -5.63
N ARG A 65 4.08 7.72 -6.30
CA ARG A 65 4.08 7.38 -7.72
C ARG A 65 3.04 8.21 -8.45
N PHE A 66 3.45 8.81 -9.56
CA PHE A 66 2.57 9.48 -10.51
C PHE A 66 2.43 8.57 -11.73
N ALA A 67 1.23 8.05 -11.97
CA ALA A 67 0.93 7.19 -13.10
C ALA A 67 -0.57 7.33 -13.46
N PRO A 68 -0.94 7.34 -14.75
CA PRO A 68 -2.32 7.58 -15.17
C PRO A 68 -3.31 6.50 -14.72
N ASN A 69 -2.82 5.26 -14.55
CA ASN A 69 -3.67 4.09 -14.26
C ASN A 69 -3.39 3.48 -12.87
N LEU A 70 -2.93 4.28 -11.91
CA LEU A 70 -2.63 3.80 -10.56
C LEU A 70 -3.92 3.35 -9.86
N SER A 71 -3.90 2.16 -9.26
CA SER A 71 -5.03 1.64 -8.48
C SER A 71 -4.72 1.53 -6.98
N MET A 72 -5.78 1.49 -6.16
CA MET A 72 -5.65 1.19 -4.73
C MET A 72 -4.98 -0.17 -4.49
N GLY A 73 -5.34 -1.19 -5.29
CA GLY A 73 -4.78 -2.54 -5.19
C GLY A 73 -3.28 -2.57 -5.46
N GLU A 74 -2.83 -1.89 -6.51
CA GLU A 74 -1.39 -1.76 -6.79
C GLU A 74 -0.66 -1.03 -5.64
N THR A 75 -1.24 0.06 -5.14
CA THR A 75 -0.66 0.84 -4.03
C THR A 75 -0.54 -0.02 -2.76
N ALA A 76 -1.55 -0.86 -2.47
CA ALA A 76 -1.52 -1.77 -1.32
C ALA A 76 -0.47 -2.87 -1.48
N ALA A 77 -0.34 -3.46 -2.66
CA ALA A 77 0.70 -4.45 -2.95
C ALA A 77 2.12 -3.87 -2.76
N LEU A 78 2.36 -2.66 -3.27
CA LEU A 78 3.64 -1.97 -3.08
C LEU A 78 3.92 -1.65 -1.60
N ALA A 79 2.89 -1.25 -0.84
CA ALA A 79 3.03 -0.97 0.60
C ALA A 79 3.33 -2.23 1.42
N MET A 80 2.76 -3.38 1.05
CA MET A 80 3.08 -4.68 1.65
C MET A 80 4.56 -5.02 1.45
N TRP A 81 5.06 -4.94 0.21
CA TRP A 81 6.48 -5.20 -0.07
C TRP A 81 7.44 -4.26 0.65
N MET A 82 7.07 -2.99 0.84
CA MET A 82 7.89 -2.07 1.63
C MET A 82 8.01 -2.51 3.10
N SER A 83 6.97 -3.12 3.66
CA SER A 83 7.03 -3.64 5.03
C SER A 83 8.05 -4.76 5.16
N TRP A 84 8.10 -5.68 4.18
CA TRP A 84 9.09 -6.76 4.17
C TRP A 84 10.49 -6.24 3.86
N LYS A 85 10.63 -5.35 2.86
CA LYS A 85 11.91 -4.75 2.48
C LYS A 85 12.57 -3.99 3.64
N CYS A 86 11.80 -3.30 4.47
CA CYS A 86 12.32 -2.56 5.61
C CYS A 86 12.53 -3.42 6.88
N ALA A 87 12.02 -4.65 6.90
CA ALA A 87 12.23 -5.59 8.01
C ALA A 87 13.48 -6.44 7.82
N LEU A 88 14.00 -6.55 6.58
CA LEU A 88 15.31 -7.11 6.25
C LEU A 88 16.43 -6.15 6.68
#